data_AF-A0A8T3BDM1-F1
#
_entry.id   AF-A0A8T3BDM1-F1
#
_cell.length_a   1.000
_cell.length_b   1.000
_cell.length_c   1.000
_cell.angle_alpha   90.00
_cell.angle_beta   90.00
_cell.angle_gamma   90.00
#
_symmetry.space_group_name_H-M   'P 1'
#
loop_
_entity.id
_entity.type
_entity.pdbx_description
1 polymer ?
#
loop_
_entity_poly.entity_id
_entity_poly.type
_entity_poly.pdbx_seq_one_letter_code
_entity_poly.pdbx_strand_id
1 'polypeptide(L)'
;MLKCFANTERREYTISENAAMKETSSDDIFDVIIIGAGIMGSCAAYEAAKLGKKVLLLEQFDLLHHLGSSHGESRTIRATYSAPHYPPMVIESSRLWEEAQAESGYRVLTKTTQFDIGPADNRSLQSIITNCSTNSLALKVFDNSPNNFPALFGFR
;
A
#
# COMPACT_ATOMS: atom_id res chain seq x y z
N MET A 1 1.08 12.36 -23.18
CA MET A 1 2.53 12.11 -23.36
C MET A 1 2.88 11.02 -22.38
N LEU A 2 3.20 9.80 -22.84
CA LEU A 2 3.57 8.71 -21.94
C LEU A 2 4.92 9.04 -21.30
N LYS A 3 5.00 9.05 -19.97
CA LYS A 3 6.28 9.20 -19.26
C LYS A 3 6.88 7.84 -18.97
N CYS A 4 8.09 7.61 -19.45
CA CYS A 4 8.89 6.41 -19.23
C CYS A 4 9.77 6.61 -17.98
N PHE A 5 9.69 5.67 -17.03
CA PHE A 5 10.62 5.57 -15.91
C PHE A 5 11.35 4.23 -16.00
N ALA A 6 12.60 4.25 -16.45
CA ALA A 6 13.51 3.10 -16.43
C ALA A 6 14.54 3.30 -15.30
N ASN A 7 14.55 2.41 -14.29
CA ASN A 7 15.54 2.38 -13.20
C ASN A 7 16.77 1.56 -13.65
N THR A 8 18.02 1.64 -13.15
CA THR A 8 18.73 2.46 -12.14
C THR A 8 20.21 2.15 -12.32
N GLU A 9 21.06 3.12 -12.63
CA GLU A 9 22.46 3.07 -12.17
C GLU A 9 22.60 4.14 -11.08
N ARG A 10 23.13 3.76 -9.92
CA ARG A 10 23.39 4.63 -8.78
C ARG A 10 24.20 5.86 -9.23
N ARG A 11 23.53 7.02 -9.35
CA ARG A 11 24.17 8.34 -9.30
C ARG A 11 23.28 9.25 -8.48
N GLU A 12 23.89 9.97 -7.55
CA GLU A 12 23.26 10.97 -6.68
C GLU A 12 22.38 11.91 -7.50
N TYR A 13 21.07 11.95 -7.20
CA TYR A 13 20.16 12.88 -7.85
C TYR A 13 20.18 14.21 -7.08
N THR A 14 20.94 15.18 -7.61
CA THR A 14 20.62 16.59 -7.40
C THR A 14 19.39 16.89 -8.26
N ILE A 15 18.31 17.37 -7.63
CA ILE A 15 17.09 17.80 -8.34
C ILE A 15 17.48 18.98 -9.23
N SER A 16 17.60 18.74 -10.53
CA SER A 16 17.66 19.78 -11.55
C SER A 16 16.40 19.66 -12.43
N GLU A 17 15.79 20.80 -12.75
CA GLU A 17 14.49 20.96 -13.42
C GLU A 17 14.38 20.39 -14.85
N ASN A 18 15.30 19.52 -15.28
CA ASN A 18 15.26 18.87 -16.58
C ASN A 18 15.52 17.37 -16.43
N ALA A 19 14.47 16.61 -16.12
CA ALA A 19 14.48 15.16 -16.32
C ALA A 19 14.50 14.88 -17.83
N ALA A 20 15.70 14.89 -18.41
CA ALA A 20 15.91 14.53 -19.81
C ALA A 20 15.42 13.10 -20.04
N MET A 21 14.35 12.97 -20.81
CA MET A 21 13.92 11.70 -21.41
C MET A 21 15.12 11.11 -22.15
N LYS A 22 15.66 9.99 -21.65
CA LYS A 22 16.66 9.24 -22.41
C LYS A 22 15.91 8.61 -23.58
N GLU A 23 16.23 9.02 -24.80
CA GLU A 23 15.69 8.39 -26.01
C GLU A 23 15.96 6.88 -25.95
N THR A 24 14.91 6.10 -25.72
CA THR A 24 14.95 4.64 -25.84
C THR A 24 15.01 4.30 -27.32
N SER A 25 16.04 3.56 -27.75
CA SER A 25 16.09 3.06 -29.13
C SER A 25 14.99 2.00 -29.31
N SER A 26 14.51 1.81 -30.54
CA SER A 26 13.48 0.80 -30.86
C SER A 26 13.88 -0.64 -30.53
N ASP A 27 15.15 -0.86 -30.16
CA ASP A 27 15.73 -2.16 -29.83
C ASP A 27 15.88 -2.41 -28.33
N ASP A 28 15.35 -1.51 -27.48
CA ASP A 28 15.35 -1.72 -26.03
C ASP A 28 14.36 -2.84 -25.64
N ILE A 29 14.89 -4.05 -25.50
CA ILE A 29 14.15 -5.18 -24.92
C ILE A 29 13.95 -4.89 -23.43
N PHE A 30 12.70 -4.96 -22.96
CA PHE A 30 12.32 -4.88 -21.55
C PHE A 30 11.87 -6.26 -21.06
N ASP A 31 12.18 -6.61 -19.82
CA ASP A 31 11.71 -7.85 -19.18
C ASP A 31 10.23 -7.73 -18.76
N VAL A 32 9.83 -6.54 -18.32
CA VAL A 32 8.48 -6.27 -17.82
C VAL A 32 8.04 -4.88 -18.29
N ILE A 33 6.85 -4.79 -18.88
CA ILE A 33 6.18 -3.53 -19.21
C ILE A 33 4.95 -3.41 -18.33
N ILE A 34 4.81 -2.28 -17.65
CA ILE A 34 3.70 -1.97 -16.74
C ILE A 34 2.98 -0.74 -17.26
N ILE A 35 1.68 -0.89 -17.50
CA ILE A 35 0.81 0.18 -18.00
C ILE A 35 -0.03 0.72 -16.85
N GLY A 36 0.20 1.99 -16.51
CA GLY A 36 -0.35 2.71 -15.37
C GLY A 36 0.65 2.79 -14.21
N ALA A 37 1.11 4.00 -13.88
CA ALA A 37 1.98 4.29 -12.73
C ALA A 37 1.19 4.80 -11.50
N GLY A 38 -0.02 4.28 -11.31
CA GLY A 38 -0.73 4.38 -10.05
C GLY A 38 -0.14 3.46 -8.98
N ILE A 39 -0.73 3.41 -7.79
CA ILE A 39 -0.17 2.68 -6.63
C ILE A 39 0.22 1.23 -6.96
N MET A 40 -0.65 0.48 -7.63
CA MET A 40 -0.38 -0.93 -7.95
C MET A 40 0.77 -1.10 -8.96
N GLY A 41 0.79 -0.25 -10.00
CA GLY A 41 1.82 -0.31 -11.03
C GLY A 41 3.18 0.15 -10.53
N SER A 42 3.22 1.19 -9.70
CA SER A 42 4.45 1.64 -9.04
C SER A 42 5.01 0.57 -8.08
N CYS A 43 4.16 -0.07 -7.27
CA CYS A 43 4.59 -1.18 -6.41
C CYS A 43 5.12 -2.36 -7.24
N ALA A 44 4.42 -2.74 -8.31
CA ALA A 44 4.86 -3.81 -9.19
C ALA A 44 6.20 -3.49 -9.88
N ALA A 45 6.37 -2.24 -10.34
CA ALA A 45 7.60 -1.78 -10.98
C ALA A 45 8.77 -1.80 -9.98
N TYR A 46 8.54 -1.32 -8.76
CA TYR A 46 9.51 -1.31 -7.68
C TYR A 46 9.98 -2.73 -7.34
N GLU A 47 9.06 -3.67 -7.11
CA GLU A 47 9.41 -5.06 -6.79
C GLU A 47 10.11 -5.76 -7.96
N ALA A 48 9.63 -5.57 -9.19
CA ALA A 48 10.29 -6.13 -10.39
C ALA A 48 11.71 -5.57 -10.57
N ALA A 49 11.92 -4.27 -10.33
CA ALA A 49 13.24 -3.65 -10.38
C ALA A 49 14.17 -4.17 -9.27
N LYS A 50 13.65 -4.40 -8.04
CA LYS A 50 14.42 -5.04 -6.94
C LYS A 50 14.88 -6.46 -7.29
N LEU A 51 14.13 -7.17 -8.14
CA LEU A 51 14.51 -8.47 -8.68
C LEU A 51 15.47 -8.38 -9.88
N GLY A 52 16.00 -7.18 -10.18
CA GLY A 52 16.98 -6.95 -11.25
C GLY A 52 16.39 -6.96 -12.67
N LYS A 53 15.07 -6.82 -12.81
CA LYS A 53 14.40 -6.77 -14.13
C LYS A 53 14.55 -5.40 -14.77
N LYS A 54 14.72 -5.37 -16.10
CA LYS A 54 14.61 -4.14 -16.90
C LYS A 54 13.12 -3.82 -17.10
N VAL A 55 12.62 -2.86 -16.32
CA VAL A 55 11.20 -2.51 -16.26
C VAL A 55 10.92 -1.22 -17.04
N LEU A 56 9.86 -1.23 -17.86
CA LEU A 56 9.26 -0.04 -18.44
C LEU A 56 7.94 0.26 -17.71
N LEU A 57 7.90 1.38 -16.97
CA LEU A 57 6.67 1.87 -16.36
C LEU A 57 6.11 3.04 -17.17
N LEU A 58 4.86 2.92 -17.61
CA LEU A 58 4.17 3.89 -18.46
C LEU A 58 2.98 4.52 -17.73
N GLU A 59 2.85 5.83 -17.80
CA GLU A 59 1.70 6.57 -17.29
C GLU A 59 1.22 7.59 -18.32
N GLN A 60 -0.10 7.72 -18.47
CA GLN A 60 -0.71 8.66 -19.41
C GLN A 60 -0.71 10.10 -18.87
N PHE A 61 -0.67 10.26 -17.54
CA PHE A 61 -0.67 11.54 -16.82
C PHE A 61 0.67 11.86 -16.13
N ASP A 62 0.72 12.98 -15.41
CA ASP A 62 1.83 13.29 -14.50
C ASP A 62 1.75 12.45 -13.23
N LEU A 63 2.90 12.19 -12.59
CA LEU A 63 2.91 11.53 -11.28
C LEU A 63 2.11 12.36 -10.27
N LEU A 64 1.42 11.65 -9.35
CA LEU A 64 0.58 12.26 -8.30
C LEU A 64 -0.61 13.09 -8.83
N HIS A 65 -1.05 12.85 -10.07
CA HIS A 65 -2.26 13.47 -10.61
C HIS A 65 -3.55 13.09 -9.85
N HIS A 66 -4.58 13.94 -9.98
CA HIS A 66 -5.89 13.73 -9.33
C HIS A 66 -6.91 12.95 -10.16
N LEU A 67 -6.51 12.42 -11.32
CA LEU A 67 -7.41 11.70 -12.24
C LEU A 67 -7.46 10.17 -11.97
N GLY A 68 -6.77 9.69 -10.94
CA GLY A 68 -6.73 8.28 -10.53
C GLY A 68 -7.41 8.02 -9.19
N SER A 69 -7.31 6.80 -8.66
CA SER A 69 -7.90 6.42 -7.37
C SER A 69 -6.96 6.59 -6.17
N SER A 70 -5.70 6.93 -6.42
CA SER A 70 -4.65 7.06 -5.39
C SER A 70 -4.48 8.48 -4.84
N HIS A 71 -5.24 9.46 -5.34
CA HIS A 71 -5.12 10.87 -4.93
C HIS A 71 -5.53 11.11 -3.47
N GLY A 72 -5.21 12.29 -2.94
CA GLY A 72 -5.56 12.67 -1.56
C GLY A 72 -4.55 12.15 -0.54
N GLU A 73 -4.65 12.67 0.68
CA GLU A 73 -3.52 12.66 1.63
C GLU A 73 -3.24 11.29 2.27
N SER A 74 -4.26 10.46 2.48
CA SER A 74 -4.11 9.25 3.29
C SER A 74 -5.02 8.11 2.88
N ARG A 75 -4.66 6.90 3.30
CA ARG A 75 -5.44 5.65 3.16
C ARG A 75 -5.30 4.81 4.43
N THR A 76 -6.36 4.09 4.78
CA THR A 76 -6.35 3.15 5.91
C THR A 76 -5.87 1.78 5.45
N ILE A 77 -4.91 1.23 6.17
CA ILE A 77 -4.60 -0.20 6.18
C ILE A 77 -5.30 -0.83 7.39
N ARG A 78 -6.03 -1.92 7.19
CA ARG A 78 -6.73 -2.65 8.26
C ARG A 78 -6.60 -4.14 8.02
N ALA A 79 -6.48 -4.93 9.09
CA ALA A 79 -6.44 -6.38 8.98
C ALA A 79 -7.83 -7.04 9.11
N THR A 80 -8.84 -6.27 9.52
CA THR A 80 -10.19 -6.75 9.83
C THR A 80 -11.05 -6.92 8.57
N TYR A 81 -10.85 -7.98 7.81
CA TYR A 81 -11.65 -8.28 6.62
C TYR A 81 -12.57 -9.49 6.82
N SER A 82 -13.78 -9.41 6.27
CA SER A 82 -14.74 -10.53 6.28
C SER A 82 -14.38 -11.62 5.27
N ALA A 83 -13.72 -11.26 4.17
CA ALA A 83 -13.21 -12.21 3.20
C ALA A 83 -11.86 -12.81 3.67
N PRO A 84 -11.73 -14.14 3.76
CA PRO A 84 -10.63 -14.81 4.47
C PRO A 84 -9.26 -14.71 3.77
N HIS A 85 -9.22 -14.34 2.49
CA HIS A 85 -7.97 -14.18 1.75
C HIS A 85 -7.28 -12.84 2.02
N TYR A 86 -7.97 -11.84 2.57
CA TYR A 86 -7.38 -10.53 2.84
C TYR A 86 -6.45 -10.46 4.05
N PRO A 87 -6.77 -11.05 5.22
CA PRO A 87 -5.89 -11.00 6.38
C PRO A 87 -4.43 -11.39 6.09
N PRO A 88 -4.12 -12.53 5.42
CA PRO A 88 -2.73 -12.87 5.10
C PRO A 88 -2.09 -11.85 4.13
N MET A 89 -2.86 -11.31 3.16
CA MET A 89 -2.35 -10.27 2.27
C MET A 89 -2.04 -8.96 3.01
N VAL A 90 -2.82 -8.59 4.02
CA VAL A 90 -2.57 -7.37 4.82
C VAL A 90 -1.36 -7.55 5.73
N ILE A 91 -1.16 -8.74 6.31
CA ILE A 91 0.04 -9.04 7.11
C ILE A 91 1.28 -8.81 6.25
N GLU A 92 1.29 -9.36 5.04
CA GLU A 92 2.40 -9.18 4.11
C GLU A 92 2.52 -7.73 3.62
N SER A 93 1.41 -7.07 3.26
CA SER A 93 1.41 -5.67 2.88
C SER A 93 1.96 -4.77 3.98
N SER A 94 1.67 -5.06 5.26
CA SER A 94 2.18 -4.28 6.39
C SER A 94 3.70 -4.39 6.49
N ARG A 95 4.26 -5.59 6.30
CA ARG A 95 5.71 -5.81 6.24
C ARG A 95 6.34 -5.03 5.09
N LEU A 96 5.77 -5.12 3.89
CA LEU A 96 6.26 -4.43 2.69
C LEU A 96 6.21 -2.90 2.83
N TRP A 97 5.18 -2.36 3.50
CA TRP A 97 5.12 -0.93 3.78
C TRP A 97 6.18 -0.47 4.79
N GLU A 98 6.48 -1.28 5.81
CA GLU A 98 7.57 -0.97 6.75
C GLU A 98 8.94 -0.97 6.04
N GLU A 99 9.15 -1.89 5.09
CA GLU A 99 10.35 -1.92 4.25
C GLU A 99 10.43 -0.72 3.32
N ALA A 100 9.37 -0.40 2.57
CA ALA A 100 9.33 0.76 1.69
C ALA A 100 9.53 2.08 2.46
N GLN A 101 8.98 2.20 3.68
CA GLN A 101 9.25 3.32 4.57
C GLN A 101 10.74 3.43 4.91
N ALA A 102 11.38 2.32 5.28
CA ALA A 102 12.80 2.29 5.63
C ALA A 102 13.70 2.65 4.43
N GLU A 103 13.39 2.12 3.24
CA GLU A 103 14.16 2.36 2.02
C GLU A 103 13.99 3.78 1.47
N SER A 104 12.80 4.37 1.61
CA SER A 104 12.50 5.72 1.10
C SER A 104 13.04 6.85 1.99
N GLY A 105 13.26 6.59 3.29
CA GLY A 105 13.63 7.61 4.27
C GLY A 105 12.49 8.56 4.66
N TYR A 106 11.27 8.34 4.15
CA TYR A 106 10.09 9.13 4.49
C TYR A 106 9.19 8.36 5.44
N ARG A 107 8.64 9.04 6.45
CA ARG A 107 7.60 8.44 7.30
C ARG A 107 6.26 8.43 6.56
N VAL A 108 5.90 7.28 6.01
CA VAL A 108 4.65 7.06 5.26
C VAL A 108 3.59 6.28 6.04
N LEU A 109 3.99 5.62 7.13
CA LEU A 109 3.10 4.88 8.02
C LEU A 109 2.83 5.62 9.33
N THR A 110 1.55 5.75 9.66
CA THR A 110 1.08 6.19 10.98
C THR A 110 0.26 5.06 11.60
N LYS A 111 0.80 4.41 12.64
CA LYS A 111 0.10 3.32 13.34
C LYS A 111 -1.03 3.90 14.20
N THR A 112 -2.26 3.49 13.90
CA THR A 112 -3.47 3.85 14.64
C THR A 112 -4.25 2.60 15.02
N THR A 113 -5.08 2.69 16.06
CA THR A 113 -6.02 1.62 16.42
C THR A 113 -7.22 1.64 15.47
N GLN A 114 -7.61 0.47 14.95
CA GLN A 114 -8.85 0.28 14.19
C GLN A 114 -9.98 -0.08 15.17
N PHE A 115 -11.17 0.47 14.95
CA PHE A 115 -12.37 0.14 15.71
C PHE A 115 -13.51 -0.18 14.74
N ASP A 116 -14.02 -1.40 14.82
CA ASP A 116 -15.18 -1.86 14.04
C ASP A 116 -16.37 -2.05 15.01
N ILE A 117 -17.55 -1.55 14.63
CA ILE A 117 -18.77 -1.60 15.45
C ILE A 117 -19.97 -2.04 14.60
N GLY A 118 -20.84 -2.84 15.18
CA GLY A 118 -22.09 -3.26 14.55
C GLY A 118 -22.94 -4.14 15.46
N PRO A 119 -24.13 -4.54 14.99
CA PRO A 119 -24.97 -5.53 15.68
C PRO A 119 -24.20 -6.82 15.94
N ALA A 120 -24.46 -7.45 17.10
CA ALA A 120 -23.77 -8.68 17.50
C ALA A 120 -24.00 -9.84 16.52
N ASP A 121 -25.13 -9.87 15.82
CA ASP A 121 -25.49 -10.88 14.81
C ASP A 121 -25.04 -10.51 13.38
N ASN A 122 -24.30 -9.40 13.20
CA ASN A 122 -23.81 -9.01 11.90
C ASN A 122 -22.83 -10.05 11.34
N ARG A 123 -23.23 -10.73 10.26
CA ARG A 123 -22.42 -11.78 9.63
C ARG A 123 -21.02 -11.32 9.22
N SER A 124 -20.88 -10.09 8.71
CA SER A 124 -19.58 -9.56 8.31
C SER A 124 -18.65 -9.37 9.51
N LEU A 125 -19.18 -8.87 10.64
CA LEU A 125 -18.42 -8.69 11.87
C LEU A 125 -18.02 -10.05 12.48
N GLN A 126 -18.92 -11.03 12.46
CA GLN A 126 -18.62 -12.40 12.89
C GLN A 126 -17.53 -13.06 12.03
N SER A 127 -17.56 -12.85 10.71
CA SER A 127 -16.49 -13.29 9.81
C SER A 127 -15.17 -12.59 10.11
N ILE A 128 -15.16 -11.29 10.44
CA ILE A 128 -13.96 -10.56 10.85
C ILE A 128 -13.34 -11.19 12.10
N ILE A 129 -14.15 -11.41 13.15
CA ILE A 129 -13.69 -12.02 14.41
C ILE A 129 -13.06 -13.39 14.14
N THR A 130 -13.74 -14.21 13.33
CA THR A 130 -13.26 -15.54 12.93
C THR A 130 -11.93 -15.45 12.18
N ASN A 131 -11.86 -14.62 11.14
CA ASN A 131 -10.68 -14.45 10.30
C ASN A 131 -9.48 -13.90 11.07
N CYS A 132 -9.69 -12.93 11.97
CA CYS A 132 -8.63 -12.42 12.84
C CYS A 132 -8.08 -13.52 13.74
N SER A 133 -8.97 -14.33 14.33
CA SER A 133 -8.57 -15.45 15.20
C SER A 133 -7.77 -16.50 14.44
N THR A 134 -8.19 -16.87 13.22
CA THR A 134 -7.48 -17.84 12.36
C THR A 134 -6.10 -17.34 11.92
N ASN A 135 -5.91 -16.03 11.79
CA ASN A 135 -4.64 -15.43 11.36
C ASN A 135 -3.81 -14.88 12.52
N SER A 136 -4.15 -15.21 13.77
CA SER A 136 -3.45 -14.74 14.98
C SER A 136 -3.32 -13.20 15.06
N LEU A 137 -4.29 -12.48 14.53
CA LEU A 137 -4.34 -11.02 14.58
C LEU A 137 -4.86 -10.59 15.95
N ALA A 138 -4.14 -9.68 16.60
CA ALA A 138 -4.56 -9.12 17.89
C ALA A 138 -5.90 -8.40 17.75
N LEU A 139 -6.94 -8.95 18.37
CA LEU A 139 -8.29 -8.41 18.38
C LEU A 139 -8.84 -8.42 19.81
N LYS A 140 -9.53 -7.34 20.19
CA LYS A 140 -10.31 -7.29 21.42
C LYS A 140 -11.78 -7.08 21.05
N VAL A 141 -12.62 -8.03 21.41
CA VAL A 141 -14.07 -7.97 21.19
C VAL A 141 -14.72 -7.35 22.43
N PHE A 142 -15.51 -6.31 22.20
CA PHE A 142 -16.30 -5.63 23.22
C PHE A 142 -17.78 -5.93 23.00
N ASP A 143 -18.53 -6.07 24.09
CA ASP A 143 -19.99 -6.21 24.07
C ASP A 143 -20.62 -5.15 24.98
N ASN A 144 -21.95 -5.18 25.10
CA ASN A 144 -22.71 -4.24 25.93
C ASN A 144 -22.73 -4.59 27.42
N SER A 145 -21.96 -5.59 27.87
CA SER A 145 -21.87 -5.93 29.29
C SER A 145 -21.11 -4.83 30.05
N PRO A 146 -21.55 -4.50 31.28
CA PRO A 146 -20.99 -3.38 32.05
C PRO A 146 -19.50 -3.53 32.42
N ASN A 147 -18.92 -4.73 32.26
CA ASN A 147 -17.52 -5.03 32.56
C ASN A 147 -16.63 -5.18 31.31
N ASN A 148 -17.21 -5.15 30.11
CA ASN A 148 -16.50 -5.40 28.84
C ASN A 148 -16.51 -4.19 27.90
N PHE A 149 -16.94 -3.01 28.35
CA PHE A 149 -16.77 -1.77 27.60
C PHE A 149 -15.71 -0.92 28.33
N PRO A 150 -14.50 -0.73 27.78
CA PRO A 150 -13.57 0.22 28.35
C PRO A 150 -14.21 1.59 28.34
N ALA A 151 -13.92 2.43 29.33
CA ALA A 151 -14.19 3.86 29.23
C ALA A 151 -13.48 4.37 27.96
N LEU A 152 -14.23 4.43 26.87
CA LEU A 152 -13.71 4.64 25.53
C LEU A 152 -13.25 6.09 25.43
N PHE A 153 -12.00 6.26 25.00
CA PHE A 153 -11.33 7.53 24.70
C PHE A 153 -10.84 8.35 25.91
N GLY A 154 -9.77 7.88 26.54
CA GLY A 154 -8.79 8.79 27.16
C GLY A 154 -7.95 9.47 26.08
N PHE A 155 -8.51 10.47 25.38
CA PHE A 155 -7.67 11.51 24.79
C PHE A 155 -7.07 12.30 25.97
N ARG A 156 -5.82 12.01 26.30
CA ARG A 156 -4.95 12.97 26.97
C ARG A 156 -4.15 13.70 25.91
#